data_AF-A0A523N7J1-F1
#
_entry.id   AF-A0A523N7J1-F1
#
_cell.length_a   1.000
_cell.length_b   1.000
_cell.length_c   1.000
_cell.angle_alpha   90.00
_cell.angle_beta   90.00
_cell.angle_gamma   90.00
#
_symmetry.space_group_name_H-M   'P 1'
#
loop_
_entity.id
_entity.type
_entity.pdbx_description
1 polymer ?
#
loop_
_entity_poly.entity_id
_entity_poly.type
_entity_poly.pdbx_seq_one_letter_code
_entity_poly.pdbx_strand_id
1 'polypeptide(L)'
;MLPEEQQEACLYFYELASAQFGFSWDKLDSVQAFHFKGGQGAKTGTGGHLPGSKVTSRIAEVRGLEVGVPAISPARFPNFASLADFRRFADKVRERTGGIPIGFKLSAQHIERDIDAALEVGVDYLILDGRGGGTGAAPLVFRNNISVPTLPAVARARRHLDAGGNGDVTLIATGGLRTAADFAKAMALGADGIAISNSAMQAIGCIAMRACHTNNCPVGIATQDERLRARLVIDPAAERLARFLGATVQLMQTLARACGHSHLKDFTLDDLTTWKRDLADLTGVAYGGASPA
;
A
#
# COMPACT_ATOMS: atom_id res chain seq x y z
N MET A 1 -8.42 -13.90 -2.19
CA MET A 1 -7.49 -14.81 -2.88
C MET A 1 -8.32 -15.82 -3.64
N LEU A 2 -8.37 -15.63 -4.95
CA LEU A 2 -8.99 -16.55 -5.89
C LEU A 2 -7.94 -17.58 -6.36
N PRO A 3 -8.32 -18.82 -6.71
CA PRO A 3 -7.36 -19.80 -7.23
C PRO A 3 -6.56 -19.30 -8.43
N GLU A 4 -7.19 -18.55 -9.34
CA GLU A 4 -6.54 -18.01 -10.53
C GLU A 4 -5.54 -16.89 -10.18
N GLU A 5 -5.78 -16.12 -9.11
CA GLU A 5 -4.78 -15.17 -8.61
C GLU A 5 -3.54 -15.90 -8.08
N GLN A 6 -3.75 -17.04 -7.41
CA GLN A 6 -2.66 -17.83 -6.83
C GLN A 6 -1.83 -18.57 -7.88
N GLN A 7 -2.45 -18.97 -9.00
CA GLN A 7 -1.74 -19.60 -10.12
C GLN A 7 -0.73 -18.65 -10.78
N GLU A 8 -1.05 -17.35 -10.81
CA GLU A 8 -0.23 -16.32 -11.47
C GLU A 8 0.70 -15.58 -10.50
N ALA A 9 0.45 -15.63 -9.19
CA ALA A 9 1.23 -14.94 -8.17
C ALA A 9 2.22 -15.89 -7.47
N CYS A 10 3.51 -15.75 -7.77
CA CYS A 10 4.57 -16.50 -7.08
C CYS A 10 4.82 -16.04 -5.64
N LEU A 11 4.47 -14.78 -5.32
CA LEU A 11 4.58 -14.19 -3.99
C LEU A 11 3.27 -13.44 -3.67
N TYR A 12 2.70 -13.69 -2.49
CA TYR A 12 1.44 -13.09 -2.08
C TYR A 12 1.52 -12.45 -0.70
N PHE A 13 1.10 -11.19 -0.61
CA PHE A 13 0.88 -10.45 0.64
C PHE A 13 -0.60 -10.53 1.00
N TYR A 14 -0.93 -11.30 2.03
CA TYR A 14 -2.31 -11.53 2.44
C TYR A 14 -2.80 -10.46 3.41
N GLU A 15 -3.73 -9.63 2.95
CA GLU A 15 -4.32 -8.56 3.75
C GLU A 15 -5.56 -9.06 4.50
N LEU A 16 -5.57 -8.92 5.84
CA LEU A 16 -6.78 -9.05 6.64
C LEU A 16 -7.38 -7.67 6.89
N ALA A 17 -8.61 -7.45 6.44
CA ALA A 17 -9.38 -6.23 6.69
C ALA A 17 -10.51 -6.47 7.70
N SER A 18 -11.09 -5.38 8.22
CA SER A 18 -12.07 -5.39 9.33
C SER A 18 -13.30 -6.27 9.13
N ALA A 19 -13.80 -6.39 7.90
CA ALA A 19 -14.95 -7.26 7.58
C ALA A 19 -14.57 -8.73 7.35
N GLN A 20 -13.27 -9.04 7.25
CA GLN A 20 -12.75 -10.39 7.01
C GLN A 20 -13.37 -11.10 5.78
N PHE A 21 -13.84 -10.33 4.80
CA PHE A 21 -14.42 -10.88 3.58
C PHE A 21 -13.43 -11.80 2.86
N GLY A 22 -13.85 -13.04 2.63
CA GLY A 22 -13.03 -14.05 1.96
C GLY A 22 -11.78 -14.47 2.75
N PHE A 23 -11.68 -14.12 4.04
CA PHE A 23 -10.67 -14.68 4.93
C PHE A 23 -10.96 -16.15 5.22
N SER A 24 -9.92 -16.97 5.12
CA SER A 24 -9.98 -18.35 5.58
C SER A 24 -8.56 -18.81 5.91
N TRP A 25 -8.42 -19.59 6.98
CA TRP A 25 -7.09 -19.93 7.51
C TRP A 25 -6.27 -20.79 6.53
N ASP A 26 -6.91 -21.67 5.77
CA ASP A 26 -6.34 -22.47 4.67
C ASP A 26 -5.59 -21.66 3.62
N LYS A 27 -6.00 -20.40 3.38
CA LYS A 27 -5.29 -19.54 2.43
C LYS A 27 -3.90 -19.15 2.90
N LEU A 28 -3.65 -19.17 4.20
CA LEU A 28 -2.34 -18.80 4.75
C LEU A 28 -1.24 -19.78 4.37
N ASP A 29 -1.60 -20.99 3.97
CA ASP A 29 -0.63 -22.04 3.61
C ASP A 29 0.11 -21.74 2.29
N SER A 30 -0.37 -20.74 1.53
CA SER A 30 0.11 -20.40 0.19
C SER A 30 0.62 -18.95 0.05
N VAL A 31 0.82 -18.24 1.15
CA VAL A 31 1.22 -16.81 1.15
C VAL A 31 2.56 -16.59 1.83
N GLN A 32 3.26 -15.51 1.46
CA GLN A 32 4.64 -15.26 1.90
C GLN A 32 4.74 -14.10 2.87
N ALA A 33 3.67 -13.35 3.05
CA ALA A 33 3.54 -12.35 4.10
C ALA A 33 2.06 -12.16 4.44
N PHE A 34 1.80 -11.74 5.67
CA PHE A 34 0.45 -11.42 6.15
C PHE A 34 0.46 -10.03 6.77
N HIS A 35 -0.56 -9.21 6.53
CA HIS A 35 -0.72 -7.96 7.28
C HIS A 35 -2.14 -7.64 7.67
N PHE A 36 -2.26 -6.95 8.80
CA PHE A 36 -3.49 -6.28 9.19
C PHE A 36 -3.65 -4.98 8.41
N LYS A 37 -4.87 -4.71 7.95
CA LYS A 37 -5.23 -3.42 7.38
C LYS A 37 -5.76 -2.48 8.46
N GLY A 38 -4.89 -1.65 9.02
CA GLY A 38 -5.25 -0.58 9.95
C GLY A 38 -5.82 0.66 9.28
N GLY A 39 -5.37 0.96 8.06
CA GLY A 39 -5.78 2.17 7.35
C GLY A 39 -5.52 2.15 5.85
N GLN A 40 -6.10 3.14 5.17
CA GLN A 40 -5.85 3.46 3.78
C GLN A 40 -5.88 4.99 3.65
N GLY A 41 -4.86 5.58 3.04
CA GLY A 41 -4.67 7.03 2.98
C GLY A 41 -5.82 7.79 2.29
N ALA A 42 -6.66 7.11 1.52
CA ALA A 42 -7.85 7.68 0.87
C ALA A 42 -9.09 7.76 1.77
N LYS A 43 -9.15 7.02 2.89
CA LYS A 43 -10.34 6.93 3.76
C LYS A 43 -10.07 6.37 5.17
N THR A 44 -9.06 6.90 5.85
CA THR A 44 -8.76 6.55 7.25
C THR A 44 -9.99 6.71 8.15
N GLY A 45 -10.15 5.81 9.12
CA GLY A 45 -11.28 5.81 10.07
C GLY A 45 -12.56 5.22 9.49
N THR A 46 -12.52 4.64 8.29
CA THR A 46 -13.66 3.97 7.66
C THR A 46 -13.24 2.62 7.07
N GLY A 47 -14.22 1.76 6.77
CA GLY A 47 -13.97 0.47 6.15
C GLY A 47 -13.91 0.49 4.61
N GLY A 48 -13.67 -0.69 4.06
CA GLY A 48 -13.88 -0.97 2.64
C GLY A 48 -15.31 -0.65 2.20
N HIS A 49 -15.45 -0.23 0.94
CA HIS A 49 -16.75 0.00 0.33
C HIS A 49 -16.70 -0.57 -1.09
N LEU A 50 -17.57 -1.54 -1.37
CA LEU A 50 -17.85 -2.03 -2.71
C LEU A 50 -19.34 -1.77 -3.01
N PRO A 51 -19.67 -0.92 -3.99
CA PRO A 51 -21.06 -0.67 -4.37
C PRO A 51 -21.78 -1.96 -4.79
N GLY A 52 -23.06 -2.07 -4.43
CA GLY A 52 -23.87 -3.26 -4.70
C GLY A 52 -23.96 -3.64 -6.18
N SER A 53 -23.94 -2.64 -7.07
CA SER A 53 -23.88 -2.85 -8.53
C SER A 53 -22.62 -3.59 -9.01
N LYS A 54 -21.61 -3.73 -8.15
CA LYS A 54 -20.38 -4.49 -8.39
C LYS A 54 -20.34 -5.82 -7.64
N VAL A 55 -21.38 -6.16 -6.87
CA VAL A 55 -21.47 -7.43 -6.14
C VAL A 55 -22.19 -8.44 -7.01
N THR A 56 -21.42 -9.05 -7.93
CA THR A 56 -21.87 -10.15 -8.78
C THR A 56 -21.98 -11.47 -8.00
N SER A 57 -22.58 -12.50 -8.61
CA SER A 57 -22.68 -13.85 -8.03
C SER A 57 -21.34 -14.38 -7.50
N ARG A 58 -20.28 -14.29 -8.32
CA ARG A 58 -18.93 -14.73 -7.93
C ARG A 58 -18.37 -13.92 -6.75
N ILE A 59 -18.60 -12.61 -6.69
CA ILE A 59 -18.13 -11.78 -5.57
C ILE A 59 -18.93 -12.08 -4.30
N ALA A 60 -20.24 -12.28 -4.44
CA ALA A 60 -21.13 -12.66 -3.37
C ALA A 60 -20.69 -13.99 -2.73
N GLU A 61 -20.44 -15.01 -3.54
CA GLU A 61 -19.93 -16.32 -3.11
C GLU A 61 -18.59 -16.19 -2.35
N VAL A 62 -17.59 -15.55 -2.96
CA VAL A 62 -16.24 -15.43 -2.38
C VAL A 62 -16.23 -14.65 -1.05
N ARG A 63 -17.21 -13.74 -0.86
CA ARG A 63 -17.27 -12.87 0.32
C ARG A 63 -18.35 -13.25 1.32
N GLY A 64 -19.17 -14.27 1.06
CA GLY A 64 -20.33 -14.62 1.88
C GLY A 64 -21.34 -13.47 1.95
N LEU A 65 -21.63 -12.83 0.81
CA LEU A 65 -22.57 -11.72 0.68
C LEU A 65 -23.78 -12.12 -0.17
N GLU A 66 -24.83 -11.30 -0.12
CA GLU A 66 -25.94 -11.36 -1.08
C GLU A 66 -25.61 -10.57 -2.34
N VAL A 67 -26.04 -11.08 -3.51
CA VAL A 67 -25.85 -10.41 -4.80
C VAL A 67 -26.56 -9.05 -4.80
N GLY A 68 -25.89 -8.02 -5.32
CA GLY A 68 -26.44 -6.67 -5.41
C GLY A 68 -26.42 -5.86 -4.10
N VAL A 69 -26.12 -6.48 -2.95
CA VAL A 69 -26.03 -5.78 -1.67
C VAL A 69 -24.65 -5.12 -1.51
N PRO A 70 -24.57 -3.80 -1.23
CA PRO A 70 -23.29 -3.13 -1.03
C PRO A 70 -22.46 -3.77 0.09
N ALA A 71 -21.18 -4.06 -0.18
CA ALA A 71 -20.26 -4.53 0.85
C ALA A 71 -19.65 -3.32 1.57
N ILE A 72 -20.11 -3.06 2.79
CA ILE A 72 -19.62 -1.99 3.66
C ILE A 72 -18.88 -2.65 4.82
N SER A 73 -17.57 -2.46 4.90
CA SER A 73 -16.81 -2.98 6.03
C SER A 73 -16.92 -2.06 7.25
N PRO A 74 -16.90 -2.62 8.47
CA PRO A 74 -16.78 -1.82 9.69
C PRO A 74 -15.51 -0.96 9.70
N ALA A 75 -15.53 0.16 10.41
CA ALA A 75 -14.36 1.05 10.54
C ALA A 75 -13.21 0.42 11.36
N ARG A 76 -13.54 -0.51 12.27
CA ARG A 76 -12.60 -1.27 13.10
C ARG A 76 -12.89 -2.77 13.01
N PHE A 77 -11.93 -3.60 13.39
CA PHE A 77 -12.15 -5.03 13.56
C PHE A 77 -13.19 -5.27 14.68
N PRO A 78 -14.37 -5.85 14.41
CA PRO A 78 -15.42 -5.97 15.42
C PRO A 78 -15.01 -6.79 16.64
N ASN A 79 -14.18 -7.82 16.43
CA ASN A 79 -13.79 -8.79 17.44
C ASN A 79 -12.43 -8.49 18.10
N PHE A 80 -11.84 -7.33 17.79
CA PHE A 80 -10.54 -6.94 18.33
C PHE A 80 -10.76 -5.69 19.17
N ALA A 81 -10.58 -5.82 20.47
CA ALA A 81 -10.78 -4.72 21.43
C ALA A 81 -9.47 -4.03 21.82
N SER A 82 -8.33 -4.69 21.59
CA SER A 82 -7.01 -4.26 22.06
C SER A 82 -5.88 -4.70 21.11
N LEU A 83 -4.68 -4.14 21.28
CA LEU A 83 -3.48 -4.59 20.57
C LEU A 83 -3.12 -6.06 20.90
N ALA A 84 -3.47 -6.54 22.09
CA ALA A 84 -3.30 -7.94 22.46
C ALA A 84 -4.13 -8.91 21.59
N ASP A 85 -5.28 -8.49 21.06
CA ASP A 85 -6.06 -9.29 20.10
C ASP A 85 -5.31 -9.44 18.78
N PHE A 86 -4.70 -8.34 18.29
CA PHE A 86 -3.86 -8.36 17.09
C PHE A 86 -2.63 -9.25 17.29
N ARG A 87 -1.95 -9.13 18.44
CA ARG A 87 -0.80 -9.99 18.77
C ARG A 87 -1.17 -11.46 18.78
N ARG A 88 -2.23 -11.84 19.51
CA ARG A 88 -2.73 -13.24 19.53
C ARG A 88 -3.08 -13.77 18.15
N PHE A 89 -3.65 -12.92 17.28
CA PHE A 89 -3.94 -13.31 15.92
C PHE A 89 -2.67 -13.50 15.10
N ALA A 90 -1.72 -12.57 15.20
CA ALA A 90 -0.41 -12.67 14.55
C ALA A 90 0.33 -13.95 14.97
N ASP A 91 0.34 -14.27 16.27
CA ASP A 91 0.97 -15.48 16.80
C ASP A 91 0.38 -16.75 16.18
N LYS A 92 -0.96 -16.82 16.05
CA LYS A 92 -1.64 -17.93 15.37
C LYS A 92 -1.30 -18.04 13.89
N VAL A 93 -1.16 -16.90 13.21
CA VAL A 93 -0.71 -16.88 11.81
C VAL A 93 0.70 -17.43 11.71
N ARG A 94 1.63 -16.97 12.56
CA ARG A 94 3.01 -17.46 12.61
C ARG A 94 3.07 -18.96 12.89
N GLU A 95 2.33 -19.43 13.89
CA GLU A 95 2.24 -20.85 14.24
C GLU A 95 1.82 -21.71 13.05
N ARG A 96 0.78 -21.28 12.34
CA ARG A 96 0.26 -22.01 11.17
C ARG A 96 1.24 -22.04 10.00
N THR A 97 1.90 -20.92 9.74
CA THR A 97 2.65 -20.67 8.50
C THR A 97 4.14 -20.98 8.61
N GLY A 98 4.61 -21.40 9.79
CA GLY A 98 6.03 -21.59 10.06
C GLY A 98 6.80 -20.27 10.21
N GLY A 99 6.11 -19.17 10.52
CA GLY A 99 6.73 -17.88 10.83
C GLY A 99 6.90 -16.92 9.66
N ILE A 100 5.95 -16.87 8.71
CA ILE A 100 5.99 -15.83 7.68
C ILE A 100 5.95 -14.41 8.32
N PRO A 101 6.53 -13.39 7.65
CA PRO A 101 6.48 -12.02 8.13
C PRO A 101 5.04 -11.52 8.34
N ILE A 102 4.84 -10.85 9.47
CA ILE A 102 3.60 -10.20 9.87
C ILE A 102 3.78 -8.69 9.75
N GLY A 103 2.84 -8.01 9.10
CA GLY A 103 2.90 -6.56 8.94
C GLY A 103 1.65 -5.82 9.37
N PHE A 104 1.76 -4.50 9.35
CA PHE A 104 0.64 -3.60 9.52
C PHE A 104 0.60 -2.55 8.41
N LYS A 105 -0.55 -2.43 7.74
CA LYS A 105 -0.79 -1.33 6.81
C LYS A 105 -1.46 -0.17 7.53
N LEU A 106 -0.75 0.95 7.61
CA LEU A 106 -1.13 2.16 8.30
C LEU A 106 -1.37 3.27 7.28
N SER A 107 -2.39 4.10 7.51
CA SER A 107 -2.49 5.39 6.80
C SER A 107 -1.72 6.44 7.58
N ALA A 108 -0.96 7.30 6.88
CA ALA A 108 -0.16 8.33 7.53
C ALA A 108 -1.03 9.45 8.16
N GLN A 109 -1.58 9.22 9.35
CA GLN A 109 -2.26 10.23 10.17
C GLN A 109 -1.47 10.47 11.46
N HIS A 110 -1.57 9.55 12.42
CA HIS A 110 -0.88 9.60 13.70
C HIS A 110 0.36 8.72 13.66
N ILE A 111 1.24 9.02 12.70
CA ILE A 111 2.34 8.15 12.25
C ILE A 111 3.07 7.48 13.42
N GLU A 112 3.59 8.25 14.36
CA GLU A 112 4.40 7.73 15.47
C GLU A 112 3.59 6.82 16.40
N ARG A 113 2.39 7.26 16.82
CA ARG A 113 1.52 6.44 17.69
C ARG A 113 1.05 5.17 17.02
N ASP A 114 0.73 5.24 15.73
CA ASP A 114 0.25 4.11 14.96
C ASP A 114 1.40 3.09 14.73
N ILE A 115 2.63 3.58 14.57
CA ILE A 115 3.85 2.75 14.54
C ILE A 115 4.06 2.09 15.90
N ASP A 116 4.02 2.83 17.01
CA ASP A 116 4.21 2.27 18.36
C ASP A 116 3.21 1.15 18.66
N ALA A 117 1.95 1.36 18.26
CA ALA A 117 0.91 0.35 18.39
C ALA A 117 1.22 -0.92 17.55
N ALA A 118 1.72 -0.76 16.33
CA ALA A 118 2.10 -1.87 15.47
C ALA A 118 3.34 -2.60 16.00
N LEU A 119 4.33 -1.88 16.54
CA LEU A 119 5.51 -2.45 17.19
C LEU A 119 5.11 -3.26 18.44
N GLU A 120 4.14 -2.78 19.23
CA GLU A 120 3.59 -3.55 20.35
C GLU A 120 2.91 -4.84 19.86
N VAL A 121 2.25 -4.85 18.69
CA VAL A 121 1.74 -6.09 18.10
C VAL A 121 2.87 -7.08 17.73
N GLY A 122 4.09 -6.59 17.53
CA GLY A 122 5.26 -7.40 17.20
C GLY A 122 5.38 -7.66 15.70
N VAL A 123 5.12 -6.65 14.86
CA VAL A 123 5.20 -6.74 13.39
C VAL A 123 6.63 -6.68 12.88
N ASP A 124 6.88 -7.37 11.77
CA ASP A 124 8.14 -7.43 11.03
C ASP A 124 8.24 -6.35 9.96
N TYR A 125 7.10 -5.84 9.47
CA TYR A 125 7.06 -4.78 8.46
C TYR A 125 5.85 -3.84 8.59
N LEU A 126 6.01 -2.65 8.03
CA LEU A 126 4.98 -1.62 7.97
C LEU A 126 4.73 -1.21 6.53
N ILE A 127 3.46 -1.04 6.15
CA ILE A 127 3.09 -0.37 4.90
C ILE A 127 2.50 0.99 5.27
N LEU A 128 3.26 2.06 5.04
CA LEU A 128 2.83 3.42 5.33
C LEU A 128 2.20 4.07 4.09
N ASP A 129 0.89 4.28 4.13
CA ASP A 129 0.07 4.83 3.06
C ASP A 129 -0.17 6.33 3.26
N GLY A 130 0.62 7.14 2.55
CA GLY A 130 0.53 8.59 2.56
C GLY A 130 -0.60 9.15 1.67
N ARG A 131 -0.69 10.49 1.63
CA ARG A 131 -1.66 11.18 0.77
C ARG A 131 -1.44 10.86 -0.70
N GLY A 132 -2.54 10.69 -1.44
CA GLY A 132 -2.52 10.30 -2.85
C GLY A 132 -2.65 8.79 -3.08
N GLY A 133 -2.91 8.01 -2.02
CA GLY A 133 -3.32 6.61 -2.10
C GLY A 133 -4.54 6.40 -3.02
N GLY A 134 -4.54 5.30 -3.77
CA GLY A 134 -5.62 4.92 -4.69
C GLY A 134 -6.83 4.36 -3.94
N THR A 135 -8.01 4.50 -4.52
CA THR A 135 -9.23 3.85 -4.01
C THR A 135 -10.27 3.64 -5.11
N GLY A 136 -10.99 2.54 -5.06
CA GLY A 136 -12.11 2.28 -5.96
C GLY A 136 -13.36 3.07 -5.55
N ALA A 137 -13.58 3.28 -4.25
CA ALA A 137 -14.72 3.97 -3.69
C ALA A 137 -14.39 4.54 -2.29
N ALA A 138 -14.48 5.86 -2.16
CA ALA A 138 -14.34 6.59 -0.91
C ALA A 138 -15.12 7.91 -0.99
N PRO A 139 -15.67 8.42 0.13
CA PRO A 139 -16.23 9.77 0.14
C PRO A 139 -15.16 10.82 -0.21
N LEU A 140 -15.54 11.83 -0.99
CA LEU A 140 -14.61 12.86 -1.48
C LEU A 140 -13.97 13.67 -0.34
N VAL A 141 -14.73 13.90 0.74
CA VAL A 141 -14.25 14.62 1.92
C VAL A 141 -13.03 13.94 2.53
N PHE A 142 -13.01 12.62 2.63
CA PHE A 142 -11.85 11.89 3.11
C PHE A 142 -10.74 11.95 2.07
N ARG A 143 -11.01 11.45 0.85
CA ARG A 143 -10.00 11.27 -0.20
C ARG A 143 -9.17 12.51 -0.49
N ASN A 144 -9.80 13.70 -0.45
CA ASN A 144 -9.15 14.95 -0.83
C ASN A 144 -8.48 15.68 0.35
N ASN A 145 -8.81 15.38 1.60
CA ASN A 145 -8.47 16.26 2.73
C ASN A 145 -7.68 15.61 3.87
N ILE A 146 -7.45 14.29 3.85
CA ILE A 146 -6.75 13.58 4.92
C ILE A 146 -5.36 13.11 4.51
N SER A 147 -4.61 12.62 5.50
CA SER A 147 -3.28 12.00 5.39
C SER A 147 -2.13 12.99 5.15
N VAL A 148 -1.02 12.69 5.80
CA VAL A 148 0.28 13.35 5.57
C VAL A 148 0.79 12.98 4.17
N PRO A 149 1.36 13.92 3.39
CA PRO A 149 2.04 13.61 2.14
C PRO A 149 3.12 12.54 2.31
N THR A 150 3.26 11.66 1.31
CA THR A 150 4.07 10.43 1.44
C THR A 150 5.53 10.68 1.80
N LEU A 151 6.23 11.61 1.14
CA LEU A 151 7.65 11.86 1.42
C LEU A 151 7.91 12.31 2.87
N PRO A 152 7.25 13.34 3.42
CA PRO A 152 7.42 13.68 4.83
C PRO A 152 6.89 12.60 5.78
N ALA A 153 5.88 11.82 5.39
CA ALA A 153 5.42 10.71 6.20
C ALA A 153 6.49 9.62 6.35
N VAL A 154 7.15 9.23 5.25
CA VAL A 154 8.25 8.24 5.24
C VAL A 154 9.42 8.73 6.09
N ALA A 155 9.85 9.98 5.89
CA ALA A 155 10.96 10.55 6.63
C ALA A 155 10.70 10.58 8.15
N ARG A 156 9.48 10.93 8.56
CA ARG A 156 9.06 10.89 9.97
C ARG A 156 9.03 9.46 10.52
N ALA A 157 8.45 8.52 9.77
CA ALA A 157 8.35 7.14 10.19
C ALA A 157 9.72 6.48 10.36
N ARG A 158 10.64 6.65 9.41
CA ARG A 158 12.01 6.13 9.51
C ARG A 158 12.72 6.69 10.74
N ARG A 159 12.70 8.02 10.92
CA ARG A 159 13.31 8.68 12.08
C ARG A 159 12.77 8.14 13.41
N HIS A 160 11.46 7.94 13.49
CA HIS A 160 10.80 7.40 14.69
C HIS A 160 11.24 5.96 14.99
N LEU A 161 11.23 5.10 13.97
CA LEU A 161 11.69 3.72 14.10
C LEU A 161 13.17 3.64 14.52
N ASP A 162 14.06 4.45 13.92
CA ASP A 162 15.49 4.50 14.28
C ASP A 162 15.71 4.99 15.71
N ALA A 163 15.07 6.09 16.09
CA ALA A 163 15.20 6.65 17.43
C ALA A 163 14.68 5.69 18.52
N GLY A 164 13.68 4.86 18.17
CA GLY A 164 13.14 3.82 19.04
C GLY A 164 13.94 2.51 19.07
N GLY A 165 15.03 2.40 18.29
CA GLY A 165 15.83 1.17 18.18
C GLY A 165 15.20 0.07 17.33
N ASN A 166 14.20 0.39 16.50
CA ASN A 166 13.49 -0.52 15.59
C ASN A 166 13.93 -0.28 14.13
N GLY A 167 15.25 -0.14 13.95
CA GLY A 167 15.93 0.07 12.66
C GLY A 167 15.60 -1.02 11.63
N ASP A 168 15.41 -2.23 12.12
CA ASP A 168 15.25 -3.49 11.41
C ASP A 168 13.83 -3.77 10.89
N VAL A 169 12.81 -3.06 11.39
CA VAL A 169 11.44 -3.17 10.88
C VAL A 169 11.36 -2.60 9.47
N THR A 170 10.95 -3.42 8.51
CA THR A 170 10.89 -3.04 7.10
C THR A 170 9.80 -1.98 6.87
N LEU A 171 10.16 -0.82 6.32
CA LEU A 171 9.24 0.27 6.02
C LEU A 171 8.91 0.33 4.51
N ILE A 172 7.68 -0.06 4.15
CA ILE A 172 7.18 0.00 2.78
C ILE A 172 6.38 1.29 2.58
N ALA A 173 6.79 2.14 1.64
CA ALA A 173 6.09 3.37 1.31
C ALA A 173 5.03 3.17 0.20
N THR A 174 3.86 3.77 0.38
CA THR A 174 2.82 3.88 -0.66
C THR A 174 2.08 5.22 -0.56
N GLY A 175 1.35 5.57 -1.62
CA GLY A 175 0.54 6.78 -1.71
C GLY A 175 1.16 7.78 -2.67
N GLY A 176 0.49 8.04 -3.80
CA GLY A 176 0.89 9.08 -4.76
C GLY A 176 2.21 8.87 -5.54
N LEU A 177 3.01 7.86 -5.20
CA LEU A 177 4.26 7.53 -5.88
C LEU A 177 3.98 6.98 -7.29
N ARG A 178 4.63 7.54 -8.31
CA ARG A 178 4.32 7.22 -9.72
C ARG A 178 5.52 6.93 -10.60
N THR A 179 6.66 7.55 -10.32
CA THR A 179 7.84 7.52 -11.19
C THR A 179 9.05 6.94 -10.49
N ALA A 180 10.05 6.50 -11.25
CA ALA A 180 11.34 6.04 -10.72
C ALA A 180 11.99 7.06 -9.76
N ALA A 181 11.85 8.36 -10.05
CA ALA A 181 12.36 9.42 -9.19
C ALA A 181 11.59 9.53 -7.87
N ASP A 182 10.26 9.32 -7.86
CA ASP A 182 9.48 9.28 -6.63
C ASP A 182 9.91 8.10 -5.75
N PHE A 183 10.17 6.95 -6.38
CA PHE A 183 10.55 5.72 -5.70
C PHE A 183 11.95 5.85 -5.09
N ALA A 184 12.94 6.32 -5.86
CA ALA A 184 14.29 6.56 -5.37
C ALA A 184 14.31 7.58 -4.21
N LYS A 185 13.52 8.65 -4.30
CA LYS A 185 13.38 9.63 -3.20
C LYS A 185 12.77 9.01 -1.95
N ALA A 186 11.72 8.19 -2.10
CA ALA A 186 11.13 7.52 -0.95
C ALA A 186 12.12 6.54 -0.29
N MET A 187 12.92 5.82 -1.09
CA MET A 187 13.99 4.95 -0.57
C MET A 187 15.08 5.74 0.15
N ALA A 188 15.58 6.83 -0.45
CA ALA A 188 16.55 7.74 0.17
C ALA A 188 16.04 8.38 1.48
N LEU A 189 14.72 8.57 1.62
CA LEU A 189 14.09 9.04 2.87
C LEU A 189 13.90 7.93 3.91
N GLY A 190 14.30 6.69 3.61
CA GLY A 190 14.28 5.57 4.54
C GLY A 190 13.23 4.49 4.29
N ALA A 191 12.59 4.44 3.13
CA ALA A 191 11.75 3.31 2.77
C ALA A 191 12.59 2.13 2.26
N ASP A 192 12.34 0.94 2.81
CA ASP A 192 12.97 -0.32 2.37
C ASP A 192 12.27 -0.93 1.15
N GLY A 193 11.01 -0.55 0.92
CA GLY A 193 10.22 -1.03 -0.20
C GLY A 193 9.19 -0.02 -0.69
N ILE A 194 8.74 -0.19 -1.93
CA ILE A 194 7.74 0.69 -2.54
C ILE A 194 6.55 -0.15 -2.98
N ALA A 195 5.37 0.17 -2.46
CA ALA A 195 4.11 -0.37 -2.94
C ALA A 195 3.40 0.65 -3.85
N ILE A 196 2.97 0.20 -5.03
CA ILE A 196 2.34 1.04 -6.04
C ILE A 196 0.91 0.61 -6.33
N SER A 197 0.07 1.59 -6.65
CA SER A 197 -1.33 1.38 -7.03
C SER A 197 -1.65 2.12 -8.32
N ASN A 198 -1.73 3.46 -8.27
CA ASN A 198 -2.21 4.24 -9.41
C ASN A 198 -1.32 4.08 -10.66
N SER A 199 0.01 4.09 -10.49
CA SER A 199 0.96 3.91 -11.59
C SER A 199 0.88 2.51 -12.21
N ALA A 200 0.77 1.45 -11.41
CA ALA A 200 0.55 0.09 -11.91
C ALA A 200 -0.78 -0.01 -12.69
N MET A 201 -1.85 0.58 -12.16
CA MET A 201 -3.15 0.62 -12.84
C MET A 201 -3.08 1.37 -14.17
N GLN A 202 -2.31 2.47 -14.23
CA GLN A 202 -2.09 3.21 -15.47
C GLN A 202 -1.27 2.41 -16.48
N ALA A 203 -0.26 1.67 -16.03
CA ALA A 203 0.54 0.79 -16.90
C ALA A 203 -0.33 -0.28 -17.59
N ILE A 204 -1.30 -0.86 -16.86
CA ILE A 204 -2.24 -1.84 -17.47
C ILE A 204 -3.33 -1.18 -18.33
N GLY A 205 -3.43 0.15 -18.41
CA GLY A 205 -4.32 0.87 -19.32
C GLY A 205 -5.34 1.81 -18.66
N CYS A 206 -5.25 2.07 -17.35
CA CYS A 206 -6.14 3.01 -16.70
C CYS A 206 -5.93 4.43 -17.22
N ILE A 207 -7.01 5.04 -17.74
CA ILE A 207 -7.03 6.43 -18.22
C ILE A 207 -7.42 7.45 -17.15
N ALA A 208 -7.42 7.06 -15.88
CA ALA A 208 -7.74 7.91 -14.73
C ALA A 208 -9.10 8.66 -14.82
N MET A 209 -10.14 8.02 -15.39
CA MET A 209 -11.50 8.59 -15.49
C MET A 209 -12.15 8.87 -14.11
N ARG A 210 -11.67 8.22 -13.03
CA ARG A 210 -12.20 8.34 -11.65
C ARG A 210 -13.66 7.87 -11.47
N ALA A 211 -14.15 7.03 -12.37
CA ALA A 211 -15.48 6.39 -12.30
C ALA A 211 -15.44 4.97 -11.70
N CYS A 212 -14.40 4.60 -10.95
CA CYS A 212 -14.17 3.22 -10.49
C CYS A 212 -15.31 2.64 -9.64
N HIS A 213 -16.05 3.50 -8.93
CA HIS A 213 -17.18 3.15 -8.07
C HIS A 213 -18.48 2.93 -8.86
N THR A 214 -18.60 3.43 -10.09
CA THR A 214 -19.87 3.40 -10.84
C THR A 214 -20.11 2.09 -11.59
N ASN A 215 -19.12 1.19 -11.60
CA ASN A 215 -19.06 0.01 -12.44
C ASN A 215 -18.87 0.29 -13.95
N ASN A 216 -18.71 1.55 -14.37
CA ASN A 216 -18.63 1.93 -15.80
C ASN A 216 -17.20 2.21 -16.28
N CYS A 217 -16.21 1.41 -15.84
CA CYS A 217 -14.82 1.59 -16.28
C CYS A 217 -14.71 1.32 -17.79
N PRO A 218 -14.35 2.32 -18.62
CA PRO A 218 -14.43 2.19 -20.08
C PRO A 218 -13.34 1.28 -20.67
N VAL A 219 -12.31 0.97 -19.87
CA VAL A 219 -11.13 0.16 -20.23
C VAL A 219 -11.11 -1.20 -19.52
N GLY A 220 -12.23 -1.61 -18.90
CA GLY A 220 -12.38 -2.96 -18.36
C GLY A 220 -11.65 -3.27 -17.05
N ILE A 221 -10.91 -2.31 -16.47
CA ILE A 221 -10.10 -2.54 -15.27
C ILE A 221 -10.96 -2.57 -13.98
N ALA A 222 -11.75 -1.52 -13.73
CA ALA A 222 -12.46 -1.33 -12.46
C ALA A 222 -13.97 -1.58 -12.60
N THR A 223 -14.36 -2.65 -13.26
CA THR A 223 -15.77 -3.00 -13.57
C THR A 223 -16.02 -4.50 -13.42
N GLN A 224 -17.27 -4.85 -13.15
CA GLN A 224 -17.81 -6.21 -13.13
C GLN A 224 -18.79 -6.46 -14.29
N ASP A 225 -19.07 -5.45 -15.12
CA ASP A 225 -19.81 -5.62 -16.37
C ASP A 225 -18.95 -6.42 -17.37
N GLU A 226 -19.46 -7.57 -17.82
CA GLU A 226 -18.72 -8.50 -18.69
C GLU A 226 -18.31 -7.87 -20.02
N ARG A 227 -19.18 -7.05 -20.61
CA ARG A 227 -18.90 -6.35 -21.88
C ARG A 227 -17.80 -5.32 -21.71
N LEU A 228 -17.76 -4.63 -20.57
CA LEU A 228 -16.68 -3.69 -20.27
C LEU A 228 -15.39 -4.43 -19.91
N ARG A 229 -15.45 -5.51 -19.11
CA ARG A 229 -14.29 -6.34 -18.74
C ARG A 229 -13.58 -6.92 -19.96
N ALA A 230 -14.33 -7.34 -20.98
CA ALA A 230 -13.79 -7.86 -22.24
C ALA A 230 -12.89 -6.86 -22.98
N ARG A 231 -12.91 -5.56 -22.63
CA ARG A 231 -12.04 -4.53 -23.22
C ARG A 231 -10.61 -4.58 -22.68
N LEU A 232 -10.39 -5.21 -21.53
CA LEU A 232 -9.06 -5.42 -20.98
C LEU A 232 -8.45 -6.70 -21.59
N VAL A 233 -7.60 -6.53 -22.58
CA VAL A 233 -6.80 -7.66 -23.11
C VAL A 233 -5.66 -7.92 -22.13
N ILE A 234 -5.67 -9.09 -21.50
CA ILE A 234 -4.83 -9.42 -20.33
C ILE A 234 -3.34 -9.44 -20.68
N ASP A 235 -2.92 -10.24 -21.66
CA ASP A 235 -1.48 -10.43 -21.93
C ASP A 235 -0.78 -9.12 -22.31
N PRO A 236 -1.32 -8.28 -23.22
CA PRO A 236 -0.70 -6.98 -23.52
C PRO A 236 -0.70 -6.03 -22.31
N ALA A 237 -1.66 -6.15 -21.40
CA ALA A 237 -1.69 -5.36 -20.17
C ALA A 237 -0.62 -5.80 -19.19
N ALA A 238 -0.43 -7.11 -19.02
CA ALA A 238 0.64 -7.69 -18.21
C ALA A 238 2.02 -7.33 -18.76
N GLU A 239 2.24 -7.42 -20.08
CA GLU A 239 3.48 -6.99 -20.73
C GLU A 239 3.79 -5.51 -20.53
N ARG A 240 2.78 -4.63 -20.58
CA ARG A 240 2.96 -3.20 -20.28
C ARG A 240 3.36 -2.99 -18.82
N LEU A 241 2.73 -3.71 -17.89
CA LEU A 241 3.09 -3.64 -16.47
C LEU A 241 4.52 -4.12 -16.23
N ALA A 242 4.91 -5.25 -16.82
CA ALA A 242 6.26 -5.79 -16.74
C ALA A 242 7.30 -4.81 -17.31
N ARG A 243 7.03 -4.20 -18.47
CA ARG A 243 7.89 -3.16 -19.05
C ARG A 243 7.98 -1.93 -18.16
N PHE A 244 6.87 -1.47 -17.60
CA PHE A 244 6.86 -0.34 -16.67
C PHE A 244 7.72 -0.61 -15.43
N LEU A 245 7.55 -1.77 -14.79
CA LEU A 245 8.32 -2.17 -13.62
C LEU A 245 9.81 -2.31 -13.96
N GLY A 246 10.14 -3.03 -15.05
CA GLY A 246 11.51 -3.23 -15.49
C GLY A 246 12.24 -1.94 -15.84
N ALA A 247 11.61 -1.06 -16.64
CA ALA A 247 12.17 0.25 -16.97
C ALA A 247 12.33 1.14 -15.73
N THR A 248 11.38 1.09 -14.80
CA THR A 248 11.48 1.84 -13.55
C THR A 248 12.69 1.39 -12.74
N VAL A 249 12.91 0.09 -12.56
CA VAL A 249 14.08 -0.44 -11.85
C VAL A 249 15.37 -0.02 -12.55
N GLN A 250 15.45 -0.10 -13.88
CA GLN A 250 16.63 0.35 -14.64
C GLN A 250 16.94 1.84 -14.43
N LEU A 251 15.90 2.69 -14.40
CA LEU A 251 16.06 4.12 -14.12
C LEU A 251 16.52 4.37 -12.68
N MET A 252 15.96 3.64 -11.71
CA MET A 252 16.42 3.72 -10.31
C MET A 252 17.88 3.28 -10.16
N GLN A 253 18.30 2.24 -10.88
CA GLN A 253 19.71 1.80 -10.89
C GLN A 253 20.63 2.86 -11.49
N THR A 254 20.17 3.61 -12.50
CA THR A 254 20.94 4.76 -13.03
C THR A 254 21.13 5.84 -11.98
N LEU A 255 20.09 6.15 -11.21
CA LEU A 255 20.19 7.10 -10.09
C LEU A 255 21.13 6.57 -8.99
N ALA A 256 21.03 5.29 -8.63
CA ALA A 256 21.89 4.68 -7.61
C ALA A 256 23.37 4.75 -8.00
N ARG A 257 23.71 4.41 -9.25
CA ARG A 257 25.09 4.54 -9.75
C ARG A 257 25.58 5.99 -9.73
N ALA A 258 24.72 6.96 -10.04
CA ALA A 258 25.09 8.37 -9.98
C ALA A 258 25.40 8.85 -8.55
N CYS A 259 24.75 8.25 -7.55
CA CYS A 259 25.02 8.44 -6.13
C CYS A 259 26.20 7.60 -5.59
N GLY A 260 26.83 6.76 -6.43
CA GLY A 260 27.93 5.88 -5.99
C GLY A 260 27.49 4.58 -5.33
N HIS A 261 26.20 4.23 -5.41
CA HIS A 261 25.61 3.05 -4.77
C HIS A 261 25.64 1.81 -5.66
N SER A 262 25.82 0.64 -5.04
CA SER A 262 25.79 -0.66 -5.72
C SER A 262 24.40 -1.32 -5.68
N HIS A 263 23.59 -1.00 -4.66
CA HIS A 263 22.23 -1.52 -4.50
C HIS A 263 21.23 -0.37 -4.31
N LEU A 264 19.96 -0.62 -4.65
CA LEU A 264 18.90 0.38 -4.45
C LEU A 264 18.63 0.67 -2.96
N LYS A 265 18.87 -0.30 -2.08
CA LYS A 265 18.73 -0.11 -0.63
C LYS A 265 19.80 0.80 -0.03
N ASP A 266 20.85 1.10 -0.78
CA ASP A 266 21.97 1.91 -0.30
C ASP A 266 21.67 3.42 -0.46
N PHE A 267 20.53 3.81 -1.05
CA PHE A 267 20.09 5.20 -1.04
C PHE A 267 19.93 5.72 0.39
N THR A 268 20.40 6.94 0.62
CA THR A 268 20.39 7.60 1.93
C THR A 268 19.88 9.03 1.82
N LEU A 269 19.66 9.67 2.97
CA LEU A 269 19.22 11.07 3.03
C LEU A 269 20.23 12.02 2.35
N ASP A 270 21.51 11.68 2.36
CA ASP A 270 22.60 12.48 1.79
C ASP A 270 22.56 12.52 0.24
N ASP A 271 21.81 11.61 -0.38
CA ASP A 271 21.57 11.61 -1.84
C ASP A 271 20.55 12.67 -2.27
N LEU A 272 19.91 13.33 -1.31
CA LEU A 272 18.87 14.31 -1.54
C LEU A 272 19.32 15.71 -1.14
N THR A 273 18.93 16.68 -1.96
CA THR A 273 19.01 18.10 -1.64
C THR A 273 17.76 18.78 -2.15
N THR A 274 17.27 19.80 -1.44
CA THR A 274 16.09 20.57 -1.84
C THR A 274 16.34 22.07 -1.73
N TRP A 275 15.83 22.82 -2.69
CA TRP A 275 15.78 24.29 -2.63
C TRP A 275 14.47 24.80 -1.98
N LYS A 276 13.56 23.90 -1.60
CA LYS A 276 12.31 24.23 -0.91
C LYS A 276 12.48 24.07 0.59
N ARG A 277 12.43 25.18 1.33
CA ARG A 277 12.63 25.21 2.79
C ARG A 277 11.62 24.34 3.54
N ASP A 278 10.33 24.49 3.24
CA ASP A 278 9.29 23.66 3.86
C ASP A 278 9.53 22.17 3.67
N LEU A 279 10.07 21.75 2.52
CA LEU A 279 10.39 20.34 2.30
C LEU A 279 11.58 19.90 3.15
N ALA A 280 12.63 20.73 3.25
CA ALA A 280 13.77 20.47 4.12
C ALA A 280 13.31 20.32 5.57
N ASP A 281 12.49 21.24 6.07
CA ASP A 281 11.99 21.24 7.44
C ASP A 281 11.11 20.00 7.72
N LEU A 282 10.25 19.62 6.77
CA LEU A 282 9.34 18.49 6.93
C LEU A 282 10.01 17.12 6.81
N THR A 283 11.12 17.01 6.08
CA THR A 283 11.75 15.70 5.76
C THR A 283 13.10 15.52 6.42
N GLY A 284 13.81 16.60 6.73
CA GLY A 284 15.22 16.58 7.12
C GLY A 284 16.20 16.57 5.93
N VAL A 285 15.72 16.61 4.69
CA VAL A 285 16.58 16.74 3.51
C VAL A 285 17.36 18.06 3.57
N ALA A 286 18.65 18.03 3.24
CA ALA A 286 19.50 19.21 3.26
C ALA A 286 18.95 20.34 2.36
N TYR A 287 18.90 21.55 2.92
CA TYR A 287 18.58 22.75 2.15
C TYR A 287 19.79 23.16 1.30
N GLY A 288 19.62 23.25 -0.02
CA GLY A 288 20.70 23.54 -0.96
C GLY A 288 21.04 25.02 -1.15
N GLY A 289 20.32 25.94 -0.49
CA GLY A 289 20.60 27.37 -0.56
C GLY A 289 21.54 27.82 0.56
N ALA A 290 22.17 28.99 0.40
CA ALA A 290 22.94 29.61 1.47
C ALA A 290 21.98 29.99 2.62
N SER A 291 22.19 29.43 3.81
CA SER A 291 21.54 29.92 5.02
C SER A 291 22.14 31.31 5.35
N PRO A 292 21.31 32.33 5.62
CA PRO A 292 21.83 33.57 6.19
C PRO A 292 22.60 33.22 7.48
N ALA A 293 23.80 33.75 7.62
CA ALA A 293 24.63 33.60 8.81
C ALA A 293 23.95 34.20 10.05
#